data_AF-A0A0H2X0R8-F1
#
_entry.id   AF-A0A0H2X0R8-F1
#
_cell.length_a   1.000
_cell.length_b   1.000
_cell.length_c   1.000
_cell.angle_alpha   90.00
_cell.angle_beta   90.00
_cell.angle_gamma   90.00
#
_symmetry.space_group_name_H-M   'P 1'
#
loop_
_entity.id
_entity.type
_entity.pdbx_description
1 polymer ?
#
loop_
_entity_poly.entity_id
_entity_poly.type
_entity_poly.pdbx_seq_one_letter_code
_entity_poly.pdbx_strand_id
1 'polypeptide(L)'
;MEEKGILQLVEISRAMALQGVCPWTNLQSVESMLQYIAGECQELADAVQENKASLEIASEAGDVLTLVLTLCFLLEREGKLKAEEVFVEALAKLRRRSPHVFDPHNQISLEQAEEYWARMKQQEKIS
;
A
#
# COMPACT_ATOMS: atom_id res chain seq x y z
N MET A 1 0.32 11.43 19.66
CA MET A 1 -0.56 10.24 19.87
C MET A 1 -0.88 9.53 18.55
N GLU A 2 -0.90 10.21 17.41
CA GLU A 2 -1.18 9.63 16.08
C GLU A 2 -0.10 8.65 15.57
N GLU A 3 1.17 8.85 15.93
CA GLU A 3 2.28 7.93 15.56
C GLU A 3 2.09 6.48 16.05
N LYS A 4 1.20 6.26 17.03
CA LYS A 4 0.94 4.91 17.57
C LYS A 4 0.10 4.04 16.64
N GLY A 5 -0.87 4.61 15.92
CA GLY A 5 -1.85 3.82 15.16
C GLY A 5 -1.23 3.04 14.01
N ILE A 6 -0.39 3.71 13.21
CA ILE A 6 0.27 3.08 12.05
C ILE A 6 1.25 2.00 12.51
N LEU A 7 2.08 2.29 13.52
CA LEU A 7 3.02 1.32 14.07
C LEU A 7 2.30 0.09 14.64
N GLN A 8 1.19 0.31 15.37
CA GLN A 8 0.37 -0.78 15.89
C GLN A 8 -0.26 -1.62 14.78
N LEU A 9 -0.77 -1.00 13.71
CA LEU A 9 -1.32 -1.73 12.57
C LEU A 9 -0.23 -2.61 11.93
N VAL A 10 0.96 -2.06 11.68
CA VAL A 10 2.09 -2.82 11.12
C VAL A 10 2.47 -3.99 12.04
N GLU A 11 2.57 -3.77 13.35
CA GLU A 11 2.89 -4.82 14.33
C GLU A 11 1.85 -5.93 14.35
N ILE A 12 0.57 -5.58 14.36
CA ILE A 12 -0.52 -6.57 14.37
C ILE A 12 -0.59 -7.31 13.04
N SER A 13 -0.50 -6.63 11.88
CA SER A 13 -0.44 -7.30 10.57
C SER A 13 0.73 -8.26 10.47
N ARG A 14 1.89 -7.90 11.03
CA ARG A 14 3.04 -8.79 11.13
C ARG A 14 2.75 -10.01 11.98
N ALA A 15 2.16 -9.82 13.16
CA ALA A 15 1.82 -10.93 14.06
C ALA A 15 0.80 -11.87 13.40
N MET A 16 -0.25 -11.34 12.76
CA MET A 16 -1.26 -12.11 12.05
C MET A 16 -0.64 -12.98 10.96
N ALA A 17 0.28 -12.43 10.15
CA ALA A 17 0.89 -13.15 9.06
C ALA A 17 1.98 -14.16 9.52
N LEU A 18 2.87 -13.75 10.44
CA LEU A 18 4.09 -14.49 10.74
C LEU A 18 4.06 -15.29 12.04
N GLN A 19 3.20 -14.93 13.00
CA GLN A 19 3.19 -15.55 14.35
C GLN A 19 2.00 -16.49 14.56
N GLY A 20 1.13 -16.64 13.57
CA GLY A 20 0.03 -17.60 13.64
C GLY A 20 -1.17 -17.16 14.48
N VAL A 21 -1.22 -15.90 14.95
CA VAL A 21 -2.25 -15.43 15.89
C VAL A 21 -3.63 -15.24 15.25
N CYS A 22 -3.73 -15.20 13.91
CA CYS A 22 -4.97 -15.06 13.17
C CYS A 22 -5.26 -16.32 12.34
N PRO A 23 -6.29 -17.13 12.69
CA PRO A 23 -6.64 -18.33 11.94
C PRO A 23 -6.96 -18.07 10.47
N TRP A 24 -7.59 -16.94 10.16
CA TRP A 24 -7.94 -16.59 8.78
C TRP A 24 -6.68 -16.28 7.95
N THR A 25 -5.76 -15.46 8.46
CA THR A 25 -4.50 -15.10 7.78
C THR A 25 -3.59 -16.32 7.59
N ASN A 26 -3.65 -17.30 8.50
CA ASN A 26 -2.90 -18.55 8.36
C ASN A 26 -3.33 -19.37 7.15
N LEU A 27 -4.58 -19.24 6.70
CA LEU A 27 -5.12 -19.94 5.53
C LEU A 27 -4.85 -19.20 4.21
N GLN A 28 -4.37 -17.96 4.24
CA GLN A 28 -4.17 -17.16 3.04
C GLN A 28 -2.80 -17.40 2.39
N SER A 29 -2.71 -17.26 1.07
CA SER A 29 -1.45 -17.08 0.33
C SER A 29 -1.41 -15.69 -0.28
N VAL A 30 -0.26 -15.27 -0.83
CA VAL A 30 -0.16 -14.01 -1.58
C VAL A 30 -1.19 -13.96 -2.72
N GLU A 31 -1.43 -15.09 -3.39
CA GLU A 31 -2.41 -15.19 -4.47
C GLU A 31 -3.85 -15.11 -3.97
N SER A 32 -4.18 -15.76 -2.85
CA SER A 32 -5.56 -15.73 -2.33
C SER A 32 -5.97 -14.35 -1.80
N MET A 33 -4.99 -13.53 -1.36
CA MET A 33 -5.24 -12.16 -0.90
C MET A 33 -5.77 -11.24 -2.00
N LEU A 34 -5.50 -11.53 -3.28
CA LEU A 34 -5.87 -10.65 -4.39
C LEU A 34 -7.37 -10.41 -4.48
N GLN A 35 -8.20 -11.44 -4.24
CA GLN A 35 -9.65 -11.30 -4.31
C GLN A 35 -10.19 -10.39 -3.20
N TYR A 36 -9.59 -10.47 -2.00
CA TYR A 36 -10.01 -9.66 -0.85
C TYR A 36 -9.58 -8.21 -1.05
N ILE A 37 -8.33 -7.96 -1.46
CA ILE A 37 -7.86 -6.60 -1.76
C ILE A 37 -8.70 -5.97 -2.87
N ALA A 38 -9.03 -6.73 -3.93
CA ALA A 38 -9.87 -6.23 -5.00
C ALA A 38 -11.30 -5.90 -4.51
N GLY A 39 -11.86 -6.73 -3.63
CA GLY A 39 -13.14 -6.48 -2.98
C GLY A 39 -13.14 -5.17 -2.19
N GLU A 40 -12.23 -5.01 -1.23
CA GLU A 40 -12.17 -3.81 -0.39
C GLU A 40 -11.85 -2.54 -1.20
N CYS A 41 -11.05 -2.65 -2.26
CA CYS A 41 -10.83 -1.53 -3.18
C CYS A 41 -12.12 -1.12 -3.90
N GLN A 42 -12.99 -2.07 -4.22
CA GLN A 42 -14.29 -1.77 -4.82
C GLN A 42 -15.24 -1.16 -3.80
N GLU A 43 -15.30 -1.70 -2.57
CA GLU A 43 -16.11 -1.14 -1.49
C GLU A 43 -15.69 0.30 -1.14
N LEU A 44 -14.38 0.56 -1.08
CA LEU A 44 -13.85 1.92 -0.93
C LEU A 44 -14.26 2.83 -2.11
N ALA A 45 -14.18 2.33 -3.35
CA ALA A 45 -14.58 3.10 -4.52
C ALA A 45 -16.08 3.45 -4.47
N ASP A 46 -16.93 2.49 -4.11
CA ASP A 46 -18.37 2.66 -4.00
C ASP A 46 -18.71 3.65 -2.88
N ALA A 47 -18.05 3.55 -1.71
CA ALA A 47 -18.25 4.47 -0.59
C ALA A 47 -17.94 5.93 -0.98
N VAL A 48 -16.88 6.15 -1.77
CA VAL A 48 -16.53 7.47 -2.30
C VAL A 48 -17.54 7.95 -3.34
N GLN A 49 -17.92 7.09 -4.30
CA GLN A 49 -18.85 7.44 -5.38
C GLN A 49 -20.25 7.77 -4.86
N GLU A 50 -20.71 7.06 -3.84
CA GLU A 50 -22.00 7.28 -3.20
C GLU A 50 -22.00 8.43 -2.19
N ASN A 51 -20.88 9.14 -2.01
CA ASN A 51 -20.72 10.23 -1.04
C ASN A 51 -21.12 9.80 0.38
N LYS A 52 -20.66 8.61 0.81
CA LYS A 52 -20.88 8.12 2.18
C LYS A 52 -20.25 9.05 3.22
N ALA A 53 -20.63 8.87 4.48
CA ALA A 53 -20.01 9.63 5.56
C ALA A 53 -18.51 9.36 5.62
N SER A 54 -17.72 10.36 6.03
CA SER A 54 -16.24 10.23 6.07
C SER A 54 -15.76 9.07 6.94
N LEU A 55 -16.53 8.67 7.97
CA LEU A 55 -16.22 7.52 8.81
C LEU A 55 -16.38 6.18 8.07
N GLU A 56 -17.34 6.07 7.15
CA GLU A 56 -17.52 4.87 6.32
C GLU A 56 -16.36 4.76 5.33
N ILE A 57 -16.01 5.86 4.64
CA ILE A 57 -14.85 5.90 3.73
C ILE A 57 -13.55 5.55 4.49
N ALA A 58 -13.40 6.04 5.72
CA ALA A 58 -12.24 5.72 6.54
C ALA A 58 -12.20 4.23 6.96
N SER A 59 -13.36 3.59 7.14
CA SER A 59 -13.46 2.15 7.41
C SER A 59 -12.91 1.35 6.23
N GLU A 60 -13.45 1.57 5.03
CA GLU A 60 -13.03 0.83 3.84
C GLU A 60 -11.56 1.08 3.48
N ALA A 61 -11.09 2.32 3.65
CA ALA A 61 -9.67 2.64 3.49
C ALA A 61 -8.78 1.88 4.50
N GLY A 62 -9.26 1.70 5.73
CA GLY A 62 -8.62 0.91 6.77
C GLY A 62 -8.51 -0.57 6.39
N ASP A 63 -9.54 -1.14 5.77
CA ASP A 63 -9.55 -2.53 5.32
C ASP A 63 -8.56 -2.75 4.17
N VAL A 64 -8.54 -1.86 3.17
CA VAL A 64 -7.51 -1.87 2.10
C VAL A 64 -6.10 -1.81 2.69
N LEU A 65 -5.84 -0.88 3.62
CA LEU A 65 -4.53 -0.76 4.28
C LEU A 65 -4.14 -2.04 5.02
N THR A 66 -5.08 -2.63 5.76
CA THR A 66 -4.85 -3.86 6.54
C THR A 66 -4.50 -5.03 5.65
N LEU A 67 -5.23 -5.21 4.54
CA LEU A 67 -4.99 -6.31 3.61
C LEU A 67 -3.67 -6.15 2.83
N VAL A 68 -3.35 -4.93 2.37
CA VAL A 68 -2.07 -4.66 1.67
C VAL A 68 -0.87 -4.86 2.59
N LEU A 69 -0.94 -4.39 3.84
CA LEU A 69 0.12 -4.62 4.83
C LEU A 69 0.27 -6.12 5.15
N THR A 70 -0.84 -6.84 5.30
CA THR A 70 -0.82 -8.29 5.52
C THR A 70 -0.16 -9.03 4.36
N LEU A 71 -0.47 -8.65 3.12
CA LEU A 71 0.18 -9.21 1.92
C LEU A 71 1.70 -8.99 1.92
N CYS A 72 2.19 -7.84 2.39
CA CYS A 72 3.63 -7.59 2.51
C CYS A 72 4.32 -8.61 3.43
N PHE A 73 3.69 -8.98 4.55
CA PHE A 73 4.23 -9.99 5.46
C PHE A 73 4.01 -11.43 4.96
N LEU A 74 2.98 -11.68 4.17
CA LEU A 74 2.79 -12.99 3.51
C LEU A 74 3.87 -13.26 2.47
N LEU A 75 4.34 -12.25 1.74
CA LEU A 75 5.52 -12.36 0.87
C LEU A 75 6.76 -12.85 1.65
N GLU A 76 6.94 -12.33 2.87
CA GLU A 76 8.04 -12.73 3.76
C GLU A 76 7.87 -14.17 4.26
N ARG A 77 6.64 -14.53 4.68
CA ARG A 77 6.31 -15.88 5.11
C ARG A 77 6.58 -16.94 4.04
N GLU A 78 6.30 -16.59 2.79
CA GLU A 78 6.52 -17.46 1.63
C GLU A 78 7.97 -17.44 1.13
N GLY A 79 8.86 -16.68 1.78
CA GLY A 79 10.28 -16.58 1.40
C GLY A 79 10.51 -15.85 0.06
N LYS A 80 9.51 -15.11 -0.43
CA LYS A 80 9.57 -14.39 -1.72
C LYS A 80 10.33 -13.07 -1.60
N LEU A 81 10.06 -12.31 -0.54
CA LEU A 81 10.64 -10.98 -0.29
C LEU A 81 10.42 -10.59 1.17
N LYS A 82 11.36 -9.89 1.83
CA LYS A 82 11.08 -9.32 3.16
C LYS A 82 10.06 -8.19 3.05
N ALA A 83 9.19 -8.05 4.05
CA ALA A 83 8.19 -6.99 4.03
C ALA A 83 8.83 -5.59 3.95
N GLU A 84 9.98 -5.38 4.62
CA GLU A 84 10.75 -4.13 4.57
C GLU A 84 11.15 -3.72 3.15
N GLU A 85 11.50 -4.69 2.30
CA GLU A 85 11.93 -4.43 0.92
C GLU A 85 10.79 -3.83 0.07
N VAL A 86 9.53 -4.14 0.38
CA VAL A 86 8.37 -3.51 -0.27
C VAL A 86 8.33 -2.00 0.00
N PHE A 87 8.52 -1.60 1.26
CA PHE A 87 8.52 -0.18 1.65
C PHE A 87 9.73 0.55 1.06
N VAL A 88 10.90 -0.08 1.08
CA VAL A 88 12.12 0.47 0.48
C VAL A 88 11.93 0.70 -1.02
N GLU A 89 11.40 -0.28 -1.75
CA GLU A 89 11.16 -0.11 -3.19
C GLU A 89 10.07 0.93 -3.49
N ALA A 90 9.00 1.00 -2.68
CA ALA A 90 7.98 2.04 -2.83
C ALA A 90 8.57 3.45 -2.67
N LEU A 91 9.40 3.67 -1.64
CA LEU A 91 10.09 4.94 -1.42
C LEU A 91 11.11 5.24 -2.52
N ALA A 92 11.91 4.26 -2.93
CA ALA A 92 12.88 4.43 -4.00
C ALA A 92 12.18 4.81 -5.32
N LYS A 93 11.05 4.17 -5.65
CA LYS A 93 10.24 4.49 -6.81
C LYS A 93 9.68 5.91 -6.77
N LEU A 94 9.16 6.35 -5.62
CA LEU A 94 8.69 7.73 -5.44
C LEU A 94 9.84 8.74 -5.61
N ARG A 95 11.03 8.46 -5.08
CA ARG A 95 12.20 9.33 -5.28
C ARG A 95 12.61 9.44 -6.75
N ARG A 96 12.51 8.34 -7.51
CA ARG A 96 12.81 8.33 -8.95
C ARG A 96 11.74 9.04 -9.77
N ARG A 97 10.45 8.76 -9.53
CA ARG A 97 9.32 9.21 -10.37
C ARG A 97 8.69 10.53 -9.93
N SER A 98 8.86 10.94 -8.68
CA SER A 98 8.34 12.19 -8.12
C SER A 98 9.38 12.89 -7.24
N PRO A 99 10.57 13.24 -7.77
CA PRO A 99 11.61 13.88 -6.97
C PRO A 99 11.17 15.23 -6.36
N HIS A 100 10.25 15.94 -7.02
CA HIS A 100 9.66 17.19 -6.56
C HIS A 100 8.92 17.07 -5.21
N VAL A 101 8.43 15.88 -4.83
CA VAL A 101 7.81 15.65 -3.52
C VAL A 101 8.84 15.72 -2.37
N PHE A 102 10.12 15.49 -2.68
CA PHE A 102 11.21 15.45 -1.69
C PHE A 102 12.05 16.73 -1.66
N ASP A 103 11.76 17.69 -2.54
CA ASP A 103 12.44 18.98 -2.58
C ASP A 103 11.41 20.12 -2.47
N PRO A 104 11.27 20.75 -1.29
CA PRO A 104 10.28 21.81 -1.07
C PRO A 104 10.55 23.07 -1.92
N HIS A 105 11.74 23.20 -2.53
CA HIS A 105 12.09 24.31 -3.41
C HIS A 105 11.75 24.04 -4.88
N ASN A 106 11.41 22.80 -5.22
CA ASN A 106 11.13 22.38 -6.59
C ASN A 106 9.63 22.30 -6.86
N GLN A 107 8.98 23.47 -6.92
CA GLN A 107 7.57 23.57 -7.30
C GLN A 107 7.43 23.48 -8.81
N ILE A 108 6.74 22.44 -9.28
CA ILE A 108 6.46 22.19 -10.69
C ILE A 108 4.95 22.20 -10.94
N SER A 109 4.53 22.44 -12.19
CA SER A 109 3.12 22.32 -12.59
C SER A 109 2.67 20.86 -12.61
N LEU A 110 1.35 20.64 -12.60
CA LEU A 110 0.75 19.31 -12.77
C LEU A 110 1.23 18.64 -14.07
N GLU A 111 1.21 19.39 -15.19
CA GLU A 111 1.67 18.91 -16.50
C GLU A 111 3.13 18.45 -16.44
N GLN A 112 4.01 19.24 -15.84
CA GLN A 112 5.42 18.87 -15.65
C GLN A 112 5.58 17.61 -14.79
N ALA A 113 4.76 17.45 -13.74
CA ALA A 113 4.79 16.27 -12.88
C ALA A 113 4.34 15.00 -13.63
N GLU A 114 3.26 15.10 -14.41
CA GLU A 114 2.71 14.00 -15.21
C GLU A 114 3.67 13.57 -16.33
N GLU A 115 4.24 14.53 -17.07
CA GLU A 115 5.24 14.28 -18.11
C GLU A 115 6.47 13.56 -17.53
N TYR A 116 6.96 14.05 -16.38
CA TYR A 116 8.11 13.45 -15.72
C TYR A 116 7.82 12.01 -15.26
N TRP A 117 6.67 11.79 -14.61
CA TRP A 117 6.26 10.46 -14.15
C TRP A 117 6.14 9.47 -15.32
N ALA A 118 5.48 9.88 -16.41
CA ALA A 118 5.31 9.05 -17.60
C ALA A 118 6.67 8.68 -18.23
N ARG A 119 7.57 9.66 -18.36
CA ARG A 119 8.93 9.46 -18.87
C ARG A 119 9.72 8.45 -18.04
N MET A 120 9.73 8.59 -16.71
CA MET A 120 10.43 7.65 -15.83
C MET A 120 9.83 6.24 -15.87
N LYS A 121 8.49 6.14 -15.91
CA LYS A 121 7.79 4.85 -16.07
C LYS A 121 8.16 4.14 -17.36
N GLN A 122 8.41 4.88 -18.45
CA GLN A 122 8.83 4.30 -19.73
C GLN A 122 10.28 3.80 -19.68
N GLN A 123 11.20 4.55 -19.07
CA GLN A 123 12.60 4.14 -18.92
C GLN A 123 12.76 2.84 -18.10
N GLU A 124 11.98 2.67 -17.04
CA GLU A 124 11.99 1.46 -16.20
C GLU A 124 11.43 0.21 -16.90
N LYS A 125 10.62 0.35 -17.95
CA LYS A 125 10.09 -0.80 -18.73
C LYS A 125 11.08 -1.32 -19.78
N ILE A 126 12.09 -0.52 -20.12
CA ILE A 126 13.07 -0.82 -21.17
C ILE A 126 14.35 -1.43 -20.56
N SER A 127 14.56 -1.25 -19.25
CA SER A 127 15.64 -1.85 -18.46
C SER A 127 15.24 -3.22 -17.91
#